data_AF-A0A7J4IVE3-F1
#
_entry.id   AF-A0A7J4IVE3-F1
#
_cell.length_a   1.000
_cell.length_b   1.000
_cell.length_c   1.000
_cell.angle_alpha   90.00
_cell.angle_beta   90.00
_cell.angle_gamma   90.00
#
_symmetry.space_group_name_H-M   'P 1'
#
loop_
_entity.id
_entity.type
_entity.pdbx_description
1 polymer ?
#
loop_
_entity_poly.entity_id
_entity_poly.type
_entity_poly.pdbx_seq_one_letter_code
_entity_poly.pdbx_strand_id
1 'polypeptide(L)'
;MVKRAFQVQALHGKKVARVIAKNAHVSLKYSTELLREIKGIRVDRAERFLNNILEEKEFLPLRKYKKKVGHRKGASKSFTKSGRYPKRLAKVFLKALEELKSNADYKGLDAENLLIVHGFASQGYARISFQSQGRISGKRRKRKATHLELIAREAS
;
A
#
# COMPACT_ATOMS: atom_id res chain seq x y z
N MET A 1 7.51 17.33 2.52
CA MET A 1 7.97 16.88 3.85
C MET A 1 7.91 15.35 3.92
N VAL A 2 8.93 14.73 4.51
CA VAL A 2 8.93 13.26 4.74
C VAL A 2 8.19 12.98 6.04
N LYS A 3 7.29 12.00 6.04
CA LYS A 3 6.45 11.68 7.20
C LYS A 3 7.31 11.08 8.34
N ARG A 4 7.07 11.54 9.56
CA ARG A 4 7.80 11.12 10.78
C ARG A 4 6.91 10.45 11.82
N ALA A 5 5.69 10.97 12.00
CA ALA A 5 4.69 10.43 12.92
C ALA A 5 3.59 9.70 12.16
N PHE A 6 2.97 8.71 12.81
CA PHE A 6 1.79 8.02 12.30
C PHE A 6 0.54 8.87 12.42
N GLN A 7 -0.43 8.65 11.52
CA GLN A 7 -1.71 9.36 11.60
C GLN A 7 -2.54 8.97 12.83
N VAL A 8 -2.53 7.68 13.19
CA VAL A 8 -3.29 7.16 14.32
C VAL A 8 -2.37 7.03 15.53
N GLN A 9 -2.66 7.84 16.56
CA GLN A 9 -1.96 7.82 17.84
C GLN A 9 -2.69 6.93 18.87
N ALA A 10 -4.02 6.76 18.75
CA ALA A 10 -4.82 5.97 19.69
C ALA A 10 -4.45 4.47 19.76
N LEU A 11 -3.79 3.93 18.72
CA LEU A 11 -3.30 2.55 18.70
C LEU A 11 -1.91 2.39 19.33
N HIS A 12 -1.40 3.41 20.03
CA HIS A 12 -0.07 3.38 20.64
C HIS A 12 -0.06 2.57 21.94
N GLY A 13 -0.06 1.23 21.82
CA GLY A 13 0.04 0.29 22.94
C GLY A 13 1.26 -0.63 22.85
N LYS A 14 1.56 -1.34 23.95
CA LYS A 14 2.65 -2.34 23.98
C LYS A 14 2.41 -3.50 23.00
N LYS A 15 1.15 -3.82 22.68
CA LYS A 15 0.77 -4.98 21.84
C LYS A 15 0.51 -4.67 20.36
N VAL A 16 1.25 -3.74 19.76
CA VAL A 16 1.13 -3.45 18.31
C VAL A 16 2.48 -3.33 17.61
N ALA A 17 2.57 -3.88 16.40
CA ALA A 17 3.68 -3.68 15.47
C ALA A 17 3.33 -2.56 14.49
N ARG A 18 4.32 -1.76 14.08
CA ARG A 18 4.09 -0.59 13.21
C ARG A 18 5.23 -0.44 12.22
N VAL A 19 4.91 0.06 11.02
CA VAL A 19 5.91 0.36 9.98
C VAL A 19 5.49 1.59 9.17
N ILE A 20 6.47 2.38 8.74
CA ILE A 20 6.27 3.47 7.79
C ILE A 20 7.26 3.31 6.63
N ALA A 21 6.75 2.99 5.44
CA ALA A 21 7.53 3.11 4.22
C ALA A 21 7.52 4.57 3.75
N LYS A 22 8.65 5.26 3.93
CA LYS A 22 8.78 6.69 3.65
C LYS A 22 9.10 6.95 2.18
N ASN A 23 8.34 7.86 1.58
CA ASN A 23 8.58 8.41 0.24
C ASN A 23 8.77 7.37 -0.88
N ALA A 24 8.07 6.24 -0.80
CA ALA A 24 8.15 5.17 -1.77
C ALA A 24 7.66 5.64 -3.16
N HIS A 25 8.34 5.23 -4.23
CA HIS A 25 8.03 5.62 -5.61
C HIS A 25 6.84 4.83 -6.19
N VAL A 26 5.69 4.95 -5.54
CA VAL A 26 4.44 4.27 -5.86
C VAL A 26 3.29 5.26 -5.97
N SER A 27 2.17 4.79 -6.52
CA SER A 27 0.97 5.61 -6.73
C SER A 27 0.14 5.70 -5.46
N LEU A 28 -0.13 6.92 -4.98
CA LEU A 28 -1.02 7.15 -3.84
C LEU A 28 -2.37 6.47 -4.04
N LYS A 29 -2.99 6.65 -5.21
CA LYS A 29 -4.31 6.09 -5.54
C LYS A 29 -4.37 4.56 -5.40
N TYR A 30 -3.37 3.86 -5.94
CA TYR A 30 -3.34 2.40 -5.86
C TYR A 30 -2.94 1.92 -4.46
N SER A 31 -2.08 2.67 -3.77
CA SER A 31 -1.75 2.39 -2.37
C SER A 31 -2.99 2.46 -1.48
N THR A 32 -3.84 3.47 -1.66
CA THR A 32 -5.10 3.61 -0.91
C THR A 32 -6.06 2.43 -1.14
N GLU A 33 -6.21 1.98 -2.39
CA GLU A 33 -7.07 0.82 -2.71
C GLU A 33 -6.49 -0.47 -2.14
N LEU A 34 -5.16 -0.66 -2.22
CA LEU A 34 -4.49 -1.83 -1.68
C LEU A 34 -4.59 -1.90 -0.16
N LEU A 35 -4.35 -0.79 0.54
CA LEU A 35 -4.52 -0.70 1.99
C LEU A 35 -5.95 -1.00 2.43
N ARG A 36 -6.94 -0.57 1.63
CA ARG A 36 -8.35 -0.89 1.90
C ARG A 36 -8.63 -2.38 1.76
N GLU A 37 -7.99 -3.05 0.79
CA GLU A 37 -8.19 -4.49 0.54
C GLU A 37 -7.50 -5.37 1.59
N ILE A 38 -6.33 -4.96 2.09
CA ILE A 38 -5.58 -5.73 3.09
C ILE A 38 -5.93 -5.36 4.55
N LYS A 39 -6.77 -4.34 4.76
CA LYS A 39 -7.20 -3.99 6.11
C LYS A 39 -8.15 -5.05 6.65
N GLY A 40 -7.89 -5.52 7.87
CA GLY A 40 -8.73 -6.50 8.57
C GLY A 40 -8.46 -7.95 8.18
N ILE A 41 -7.44 -8.22 7.37
CA ILE A 41 -6.94 -9.58 7.12
C ILE A 41 -5.60 -9.78 7.83
N ARG A 42 -5.23 -11.06 7.98
CA ARG A 42 -3.94 -11.46 8.53
C ARG A 42 -2.80 -11.16 7.55
N VAL A 43 -1.60 -10.94 8.10
CA VAL A 43 -0.41 -10.55 7.32
C VAL A 43 -0.02 -11.64 6.31
N ASP A 44 -0.08 -12.91 6.68
CA ASP A 44 0.16 -14.07 5.80
C ASP A 44 -0.76 -14.07 4.56
N ARG A 45 -2.06 -13.80 4.76
CA ARG A 45 -3.03 -13.69 3.68
C ARG A 45 -2.76 -12.47 2.80
N ALA A 46 -2.33 -11.37 3.39
CA ALA A 46 -1.93 -10.17 2.64
C ALA A 46 -0.70 -10.46 1.76
N GLU A 47 0.32 -11.16 2.27
CA GLU A 47 1.49 -11.58 1.48
C GLU A 47 1.10 -12.47 0.30
N ARG A 48 0.26 -13.49 0.54
CA ARG A 48 -0.27 -14.35 -0.54
C ARG A 48 -0.99 -13.54 -1.61
N PHE A 49 -1.85 -12.60 -1.22
CA PHE A 49 -2.53 -11.73 -2.16
C PHE A 49 -1.56 -10.86 -3.00
N LEU A 50 -0.52 -10.32 -2.36
CA LEU A 50 0.49 -9.51 -3.05
C LEU A 50 1.34 -10.35 -4.02
N ASN A 51 1.68 -11.58 -3.66
CA ASN A 51 2.36 -12.53 -4.55
C ASN A 51 1.46 -12.91 -5.74
N ASN A 52 0.16 -13.15 -5.50
CA ASN A 52 -0.79 -13.39 -6.59
C ASN A 52 -0.93 -12.18 -7.54
N ILE A 53 -0.74 -10.95 -7.07
CA ILE A 53 -0.65 -9.75 -7.94
C ILE A 53 0.63 -9.76 -8.78
N LEU A 54 1.76 -10.19 -8.21
CA LEU A 54 3.04 -10.27 -8.94
C LEU A 54 2.98 -11.28 -10.08
N GLU A 55 2.32 -12.41 -9.83
CA GLU A 55 2.06 -13.50 -10.79
C GLU A 55 0.86 -13.22 -11.71
N GLU A 56 0.19 -12.07 -11.56
CA GLU A 56 -1.00 -11.67 -12.32
C GLU A 56 -2.21 -12.63 -12.19
N LYS A 57 -2.21 -13.50 -11.19
CA LYS A 57 -3.33 -14.39 -10.86
C LYS A 57 -4.51 -13.64 -10.24
N GLU A 58 -4.23 -12.67 -9.38
CA GLU A 58 -5.24 -11.83 -8.74
C GLU A 58 -5.00 -10.35 -8.99
N PHE A 59 -6.04 -9.62 -9.37
CA PHE A 59 -5.93 -8.17 -9.58
C PHE A 59 -6.23 -7.39 -8.30
N LEU A 60 -5.68 -6.17 -8.21
CA LEU A 60 -6.10 -5.17 -7.22
C LEU A 60 -7.43 -4.55 -7.66
N PRO A 61 -8.55 -4.79 -6.94
CA PRO A 61 -9.82 -4.13 -7.23
C PRO A 61 -9.69 -2.62 -7.00
N LEU A 62 -10.22 -1.82 -7.93
CA LEU A 62 -10.23 -0.36 -7.82
C LEU A 62 -11.65 0.11 -7.56
N ARG A 63 -11.99 0.57 -6.35
CA ARG A 63 -13.36 0.98 -6.01
C ARG A 63 -13.58 2.47 -6.24
N LYS A 64 -12.67 3.31 -5.72
CA LYS A 64 -12.70 4.77 -5.82
C LYS A 64 -12.06 5.26 -7.11
N TYR A 65 -10.92 4.69 -7.50
CA TYR A 65 -10.13 5.15 -8.66
C TYR A 65 -10.34 4.32 -9.93
N LYS A 66 -11.62 4.02 -10.26
CA LYS A 66 -12.02 3.12 -11.35
C LYS A 66 -12.34 3.76 -12.69
N LYS A 67 -12.30 5.10 -12.81
CA LYS A 67 -12.65 5.81 -14.05
C LYS A 67 -11.74 5.37 -15.20
N LYS A 68 -12.35 4.99 -16.35
CA LYS A 68 -11.64 4.54 -17.57
C LYS A 68 -10.69 3.35 -17.31
N VAL A 69 -11.02 2.49 -16.36
CA VAL A 69 -10.29 1.23 -16.12
C VAL A 69 -11.09 0.08 -16.72
N GLY A 70 -10.45 -0.70 -17.59
CA GLY A 70 -11.06 -1.90 -18.18
C GLY A 70 -11.45 -2.94 -17.13
N HIS A 71 -12.53 -3.67 -17.41
CA HIS A 71 -12.93 -4.81 -16.61
C HIS A 71 -11.92 -5.97 -16.76
N ARG A 72 -11.79 -6.76 -15.71
CA ARG A 72 -11.02 -8.00 -15.68
C ARG A 72 -11.97 -9.18 -15.84
N LYS A 73 -11.48 -10.23 -16.50
CA LYS A 73 -12.19 -11.50 -16.65
C LYS A 73 -12.25 -12.20 -15.31
N GLY A 74 -13.35 -12.92 -15.04
CA GLY A 74 -13.56 -13.68 -13.81
C GLY A 74 -14.59 -13.06 -12.86
N ALA A 75 -14.65 -13.60 -11.64
CA ALA A 75 -15.56 -13.14 -10.61
C ALA A 75 -15.25 -11.71 -10.17
N SER A 76 -16.28 -10.98 -9.73
CA SER A 76 -16.06 -9.69 -9.11
C SER A 76 -15.27 -9.88 -7.82
N LYS A 77 -14.20 -9.12 -7.66
CA LYS A 77 -13.47 -9.06 -6.40
C LYS A 77 -13.91 -7.82 -5.66
N SER A 78 -14.35 -7.97 -4.41
CA SER A 78 -14.75 -6.83 -3.59
C SER A 78 -15.80 -5.95 -4.27
N PHE A 79 -16.84 -6.61 -4.82
CA PHE A 79 -17.95 -6.01 -5.58
C PHE A 79 -17.53 -5.22 -6.83
N THR A 80 -16.33 -5.47 -7.34
CA THR A 80 -15.76 -4.71 -8.46
C THR A 80 -15.17 -5.64 -9.52
N LYS A 81 -15.48 -5.37 -10.80
CA LYS A 81 -14.89 -6.07 -11.95
C LYS A 81 -13.71 -5.32 -12.58
N SER A 82 -13.46 -4.06 -12.22
CA SER A 82 -12.33 -3.26 -12.71
C SER A 82 -11.11 -3.33 -11.77
N GLY A 83 -9.92 -3.48 -12.36
CA GLY A 83 -8.70 -3.61 -11.57
C GLY A 83 -7.42 -3.67 -12.38
N ARG A 84 -6.28 -3.59 -11.67
CA ARG A 84 -4.93 -3.60 -12.25
C ARG A 84 -4.00 -4.52 -11.45
N TYR A 85 -2.84 -4.84 -12.03
CA TYR A 85 -1.78 -5.61 -11.39
C TYR A 85 -0.56 -4.73 -11.11
N PRO A 86 -0.58 -3.90 -10.05
CA PRO A 86 0.49 -2.94 -9.81
C PRO A 86 1.73 -3.63 -9.19
N LYS A 87 2.54 -4.32 -9.99
CA LYS A 87 3.72 -5.09 -9.53
C LYS A 87 4.69 -4.27 -8.66
N ARG A 88 5.01 -3.04 -9.07
CA ARG A 88 5.89 -2.14 -8.29
C ARG A 88 5.32 -1.82 -6.92
N LEU A 89 4.00 -1.69 -6.81
CA LEU A 89 3.32 -1.44 -5.54
C LEU A 89 3.41 -2.68 -4.65
N ALA A 90 3.11 -3.86 -5.21
CA ALA A 90 3.13 -5.11 -4.46
C ALA A 90 4.51 -5.39 -3.84
N LYS A 91 5.60 -5.18 -4.59
CA LYS A 91 6.98 -5.33 -4.07
C LYS A 91 7.27 -4.42 -2.88
N VAL A 92 6.83 -3.15 -2.93
CA VAL A 92 7.02 -2.20 -1.83
C VAL A 92 6.21 -2.61 -0.59
N PHE A 93 5.00 -3.13 -0.79
CA PHE A 93 4.16 -3.59 0.30
C PHE A 93 4.67 -4.88 0.94
N LEU A 94 5.20 -5.83 0.16
CA LEU A 94 5.83 -7.04 0.70
C LEU A 94 6.98 -6.69 1.63
N LYS A 95 7.88 -5.79 1.19
CA LYS A 95 8.96 -5.29 2.05
C LYS A 95 8.44 -4.64 3.33
N ALA A 96 7.36 -3.85 3.24
CA ALA A 96 6.77 -3.22 4.41
C ALA A 96 6.12 -4.25 5.37
N LEU A 97 5.55 -5.34 4.87
CA LEU A 97 4.99 -6.41 5.71
C LEU A 97 6.09 -7.24 6.38
N GLU A 98 7.19 -7.48 5.69
CA GLU A 98 8.39 -8.10 6.27
C GLU A 98 8.94 -7.26 7.43
N GLU A 99 9.15 -5.96 7.21
CA GLU A 99 9.53 -5.02 8.26
C GLU A 99 8.50 -4.99 9.42
N LEU A 100 7.21 -5.15 9.12
CA LEU A 100 6.16 -5.20 10.13
C LEU A 100 6.25 -6.46 11.01
N LYS A 101 6.58 -7.62 10.42
CA LYS A 101 6.82 -8.87 11.15
C LYS A 101 8.04 -8.76 12.03
N SER A 102 9.18 -8.30 11.49
CA SER A 102 10.39 -8.10 12.30
C SER A 102 10.17 -7.15 13.48
N ASN A 103 9.37 -6.10 13.29
CA ASN A 103 8.99 -5.19 14.38
C ASN A 103 8.02 -5.82 15.40
N ALA A 104 7.26 -6.85 15.00
CA ALA A 104 6.40 -7.60 15.90
C ALA A 104 7.24 -8.58 16.75
N ASP A 105 8.15 -9.31 16.11
CA ASP A 105 9.10 -10.22 16.77
C ASP A 105 9.92 -9.47 17.82
N TYR A 106 10.45 -8.30 17.45
CA TYR A 106 11.19 -7.43 18.37
C TYR A 106 10.38 -7.01 19.60
N LYS A 107 9.05 -6.95 19.49
CA LYS A 107 8.14 -6.61 20.58
C LYS A 107 7.61 -7.83 21.34
N GLY A 108 8.05 -9.04 20.98
CA GLY A 108 7.56 -10.29 21.56
C GLY A 108 6.11 -10.60 21.20
N LEU A 109 5.63 -10.12 20.06
CA LEU A 109 4.33 -10.50 19.49
C LEU A 109 4.52 -11.72 18.60
N ASP A 110 3.50 -12.57 18.51
CA ASP A 110 3.48 -13.66 17.54
C ASP A 110 3.36 -13.11 16.10
N ALA A 111 4.45 -13.18 15.33
CA ALA A 111 4.50 -12.72 13.95
C ALA A 111 3.66 -13.56 12.98
N GLU A 112 3.35 -14.82 13.31
CA GLU A 112 2.48 -15.66 12.50
C GLU A 112 1.02 -15.25 12.66
N ASN A 113 0.64 -14.79 13.85
CA ASN A 113 -0.70 -14.38 14.24
C ASN A 113 -0.95 -12.86 14.18
N LEU A 114 -0.41 -12.15 13.17
CA LEU A 114 -0.64 -10.72 13.00
C LEU A 114 -1.87 -10.36 12.16
N LEU A 115 -2.72 -9.49 12.69
CA LEU A 115 -3.87 -8.88 12.01
C LEU A 115 -3.59 -7.40 11.66
N ILE A 116 -3.76 -7.04 10.39
CA ILE A 116 -3.59 -5.64 9.93
C ILE A 116 -4.81 -4.81 10.37
N VAL A 117 -4.63 -3.95 11.36
CA VAL A 117 -5.72 -3.12 11.92
C VAL A 117 -5.81 -1.75 11.28
N HIS A 118 -4.68 -1.20 10.85
CA HIS A 118 -4.64 0.12 10.25
C HIS A 118 -3.70 0.16 9.06
N GLY A 119 -4.16 0.83 8.03
CA GLY A 119 -3.41 1.13 6.83
C GLY A 119 -3.72 2.54 6.35
N PHE A 120 -2.70 3.35 6.11
CA PHE A 120 -2.87 4.69 5.58
C PHE A 120 -1.81 5.04 4.54
N ALA A 121 -2.20 5.77 3.50
CA ALA A 121 -1.30 6.28 2.49
C ALA A 121 -1.46 7.79 2.37
N SER A 122 -0.34 8.51 2.35
CA SER A 122 -0.33 9.97 2.15
C SER A 122 0.65 10.39 1.06
N GLN A 123 0.42 11.56 0.49
CA GLN A 123 1.23 12.09 -0.59
C GLN A 123 2.68 12.28 -0.12
N GLY A 124 3.62 11.66 -0.86
CA GLY A 124 5.05 11.82 -0.64
C GLY A 124 5.61 13.10 -1.25
N TYR A 125 6.89 13.35 -0.99
CA TYR A 125 7.63 14.42 -1.63
C TYR A 125 7.97 14.04 -3.08
N ALA A 126 7.19 14.59 -4.02
CA ALA A 126 7.31 14.32 -5.43
C ALA A 126 8.46 15.13 -6.06
N ARG A 127 9.42 14.44 -6.68
CA ARG A 127 10.42 15.09 -7.55
C ARG A 127 9.76 15.62 -8.81
N ILE A 128 10.23 16.77 -9.28
CA ILE A 128 9.71 17.45 -10.46
C ILE A 128 10.75 17.35 -11.56
N SER A 129 10.30 17.06 -12.77
CA SER A 129 11.09 17.23 -13.98
C SER A 129 10.34 18.12 -14.95
N PHE A 130 11.07 18.88 -15.76
CA PHE A 130 10.52 19.72 -16.80
C PHE A 130 10.71 19.02 -18.15
N GLN A 131 9.66 19.03 -18.97
CA GLN A 131 9.82 18.65 -20.37
C GLN A 131 10.62 19.74 -21.08
N SER A 132 11.40 19.36 -22.11
CA SER A 132 12.07 20.33 -22.97
C SER A 132 11.08 21.35 -23.50
N GLN A 133 11.51 22.60 -23.56
CA GLN A 133 10.69 23.70 -24.06
C GLN A 133 10.80 23.74 -25.58
N GLY A 134 9.64 23.84 -26.25
CA GLY A 134 9.53 24.14 -27.67
C GLY A 134 8.64 25.37 -27.85
N ARG A 135 7.77 25.37 -28.86
CA ARG A 135 6.82 26.48 -29.10
C ARG A 135 5.77 26.67 -27.99
N ILE A 136 5.56 25.66 -27.15
CA ILE A 136 4.69 25.69 -25.96
C ILE A 136 5.55 25.42 -24.72
N SER A 137 5.29 26.14 -23.63
CA SER A 137 5.98 25.96 -22.36
C SER A 137 5.98 24.49 -21.91
N GLY A 138 7.16 23.99 -21.54
CA GLY A 138 7.38 22.60 -21.17
C GLY A 138 6.54 22.19 -19.96
N LYS A 139 5.80 21.08 -20.06
CA LYS A 139 4.93 20.62 -18.98
C LYS A 139 5.76 20.16 -17.77
N ARG A 140 5.39 20.67 -16.58
CA ARG A 140 5.91 20.18 -15.30
C ARG A 140 5.41 18.76 -15.03
N ARG A 141 6.32 17.79 -14.90
CA ARG A 141 6.01 16.40 -14.57
C ARG A 141 6.35 16.13 -13.11
N LYS A 142 5.37 15.69 -12.32
CA LYS A 142 5.57 15.27 -10.93
C LYS A 142 5.70 13.75 -10.88
N ARG A 143 6.82 13.25 -10.37
CA ARG A 143 7.00 11.82 -10.08
C ARG A 143 6.11 11.40 -8.91
N LYS A 144 5.62 10.17 -8.94
CA LYS A 144 4.77 9.66 -7.87
C LYS A 144 5.64 9.29 -6.67
N ALA A 145 5.22 9.74 -5.50
CA ALA A 145 5.83 9.38 -4.23
C ALA A 145 4.72 9.28 -3.19
N THR A 146 4.80 8.32 -2.28
CA THR A 146 3.77 8.05 -1.27
C THR A 146 4.43 7.57 0.02
N HIS A 147 3.93 8.06 1.15
CA HIS A 147 4.24 7.48 2.45
C HIS A 147 3.18 6.43 2.77
N LEU A 148 3.60 5.24 3.20
CA LEU A 148 2.71 4.15 3.58
C LEU A 148 2.86 3.89 5.06
N GLU A 149 1.75 3.67 5.74
CA GLU A 149 1.70 3.35 7.15
C GLU A 149 0.90 2.08 7.33
N LEU A 150 1.45 1.14 8.10
CA LEU A 150 0.78 -0.07 8.50
C LEU A 150 0.94 -0.26 10.01
N ILE A 151 -0.13 -0.73 10.64
CA ILE A 151 -0.14 -1.15 12.04
C ILE A 151 -0.84 -2.50 12.09
N ALA A 152 -0.20 -3.45 12.77
CA ALA A 152 -0.76 -4.75 13.08
C ALA A 152 -0.79 -4.97 14.59
N ARG A 153 -1.71 -5.84 15.01
CA ARG A 153 -1.77 -6.37 16.36
C ARG A 153 -1.82 -7.89 16.27
N GLU A 154 -1.47 -8.56 17.35
CA GLU A 154 -1.74 -9.98 17.51
C GLU A 154 -3.25 -10.24 17.44
N ALA A 155 -3.65 -11.23 16.66
CA ALA A 155 -5.00 -11.74 16.62
C ALA A 155 -5.31 -12.36 17.99
N SER A 156 -6.45 -11.98 18.57
CA SER A 156 -6.97 -12.59 19.80
C SER A 156 -7.53 -13.98 19.54
#